data_AF-A0A954CPN1-F1
#
_entry.id   AF-A0A954CPN1-F1
#
_cell.length_a   1.000
_cell.length_b   1.000
_cell.length_c   1.000
_cell.angle_alpha   90.00
_cell.angle_beta   90.00
_cell.angle_gamma   90.00
#
_symmetry.space_group_name_H-M   'P 1'
#
loop_
_entity.id
_entity.type
_entity.pdbx_description
1 polymer ?
#
loop_
_entity_poly.entity_id
_entity_poly.type
_entity_poly.pdbx_seq_one_letter_code
_entity_poly.pdbx_strand_id
1 'polypeptide(L)'
;DDTVADLRQTVKLARKLAFLGITDMAFGFFFPIPNTQLYDELVASGRIRLDDEFLLTPIFANEAKVVEKNNYSKHLSAGQLTRWRYWTLLNFYTVSFATRPWRLVSTVWNSLMGRETRKLETYLIDVRRKIRVTVARRIQRMRGRNTHAA
;
A
#
# COMPACT_ATOMS: atom_id res chain seq x y z
N ASP A 1 1.12 -16.65 12.20
CA ASP A 1 0.67 -15.25 12.33
C ASP A 1 1.91 -14.42 12.64
N ASP A 2 2.01 -13.21 12.07
CA ASP A 2 3.25 -12.43 12.11
C ASP A 2 3.41 -11.65 13.40
N THR A 3 4.63 -11.59 13.91
CA THR A 3 5.02 -10.79 15.07
C THR A 3 5.88 -9.59 14.66
N VAL A 4 6.14 -8.70 15.63
CA VAL A 4 7.11 -7.60 15.44
C VAL A 4 8.51 -8.13 15.08
N ALA A 5 8.90 -9.30 15.59
CA ALA A 5 10.20 -9.90 15.30
C ALA A 5 10.30 -10.30 13.82
N ASP A 6 9.24 -10.89 13.27
CA ASP A 6 9.17 -11.30 11.86
C ASP A 6 9.23 -10.08 10.93
N LEU A 7 8.52 -9.00 11.28
CA LEU A 7 8.56 -7.76 10.50
C LEU A 7 9.95 -7.10 10.51
N ARG A 8 10.72 -7.21 11.61
CA ARG A 8 12.12 -6.78 11.63
C ARG A 8 12.99 -7.62 10.68
N GLN A 9 12.75 -8.92 10.61
CA GLN A 9 13.45 -9.80 9.66
C GLN A 9 13.09 -9.44 8.21
N THR A 10 11.82 -9.16 7.93
CA THR A 10 11.35 -8.65 6.63
C THR A 10 12.06 -7.36 6.23
N VAL A 11 12.23 -6.40 7.16
CA VAL A 11 13.02 -5.17 6.90
C VAL A 11 14.49 -5.47 6.63
N LYS A 12 15.10 -6.43 7.33
CA LYS A 12 16.48 -6.86 7.07
C LYS A 12 16.61 -7.48 5.68
N LEU A 13 15.69 -8.35 5.29
CA LEU A 13 15.63 -8.95 3.96
C LEU A 13 15.44 -7.87 2.88
N ALA A 14 14.53 -6.93 3.09
CA ALA A 14 14.29 -5.83 2.17
C ALA A 14 15.55 -5.02 1.88
N ARG A 15 16.29 -4.62 2.92
CA ARG A 15 17.57 -3.91 2.77
C ARG A 15 18.61 -4.74 2.00
N LYS A 16 18.70 -6.04 2.28
CA LYS A 16 19.61 -6.95 1.56
C LYS A 16 19.28 -7.02 0.07
N LEU A 17 18.00 -7.16 -0.27
CA LEU A 17 17.53 -7.21 -1.67
C LEU A 17 17.79 -5.89 -2.42
N ALA A 18 17.55 -4.75 -1.78
CA ALA A 18 17.92 -3.44 -2.33
C ALA A 18 19.42 -3.34 -2.63
N PHE A 19 20.25 -3.77 -1.68
CA PHE A 19 21.70 -3.77 -1.84
C PHE A 19 22.13 -4.64 -3.03
N LEU A 20 21.57 -5.85 -3.15
CA LEU A 20 21.82 -6.78 -4.27
C LEU A 20 21.31 -6.27 -5.63
N GLY A 21 20.54 -5.18 -5.65
CA GLY A 21 20.16 -4.50 -6.88
C GLY A 21 18.74 -4.77 -7.36
N ILE A 22 17.89 -5.41 -6.57
CA ILE A 22 16.44 -5.47 -6.84
C ILE A 22 15.91 -4.05 -7.00
N THR A 23 15.07 -3.84 -8.02
CA THR A 23 14.61 -2.51 -8.43
C THR A 23 13.34 -2.09 -7.72
N ASP A 24 12.42 -3.03 -7.50
CA ASP A 24 11.13 -2.80 -6.86
C ASP A 24 10.74 -4.01 -5.99
N MET A 25 9.94 -3.74 -4.97
CA MET A 25 9.27 -4.78 -4.18
C MET A 25 7.83 -4.37 -3.91
N ALA A 26 6.94 -5.37 -3.90
CA ALA A 26 5.55 -5.19 -3.48
C ALA A 26 5.37 -5.72 -2.07
N PHE A 27 4.78 -4.87 -1.23
CA PHE A 27 4.33 -5.22 0.12
C PHE A 27 2.83 -5.00 0.17
N GLY A 28 2.08 -6.09 0.30
CA GLY A 28 0.63 -6.11 0.47
C GLY A 28 0.25 -6.53 1.88
N PHE A 29 -1.00 -6.28 2.25
CA PHE A 29 -1.57 -6.87 3.45
C PHE A 29 -2.11 -8.26 3.13
N PHE A 30 -2.15 -9.12 4.13
CA PHE A 30 -2.79 -10.42 4.00
C PHE A 30 -4.28 -10.26 3.68
N PHE A 31 -4.76 -11.06 2.75
CA PHE A 31 -6.17 -11.17 2.41
C PHE A 31 -6.56 -12.67 2.44
N PRO A 32 -7.58 -13.07 3.22
CA PRO A 32 -8.01 -14.46 3.31
C PRO A 32 -8.77 -14.87 2.05
N ILE A 33 -8.07 -15.56 1.15
CA ILE A 33 -8.66 -16.07 -0.08
C ILE A 33 -9.60 -17.23 0.27
N PRO A 34 -10.87 -17.24 -0.20
CA PRO A 34 -11.80 -18.34 0.03
C PRO A 34 -11.22 -19.69 -0.37
N ASN A 35 -11.64 -20.75 0.32
CA ASN A 35 -11.19 -22.12 0.07
C ASN A 35 -9.68 -22.35 0.33
N THR A 36 -9.10 -21.57 1.24
CA THR A 36 -7.75 -21.79 1.78
C THR A 36 -7.82 -22.14 3.26
N GLN A 37 -6.85 -22.89 3.76
CA GLN A 37 -6.80 -23.29 5.17
C GLN A 37 -6.89 -22.08 6.11
N LEU A 38 -6.19 -20.98 5.82
CA LEU A 38 -6.23 -19.76 6.63
C LEU A 38 -7.62 -19.12 6.63
N TYR A 39 -8.33 -19.16 5.51
CA TYR A 39 -9.72 -18.71 5.43
C TYR A 39 -10.63 -19.58 6.31
N ASP A 40 -10.51 -20.91 6.21
CA ASP A 40 -11.33 -21.85 6.99
C ASP A 40 -11.10 -21.68 8.50
N GLU A 41 -9.86 -21.47 8.94
CA GLU A 41 -9.52 -21.15 10.33
C GLU A 41 -10.15 -19.82 10.80
N LEU A 42 -10.19 -18.82 9.93
CA LEU A 42 -10.80 -17.52 10.23
C LEU A 42 -12.34 -17.57 10.25
N VAL A 43 -12.95 -18.42 9.42
CA VAL A 43 -14.40 -18.70 9.47
C VAL A 43 -14.74 -19.48 10.74
N ALA A 44 -13.99 -20.54 11.05
CA ALA A 44 -14.21 -21.37 12.23
C ALA A 44 -14.05 -20.58 13.55
N SER A 45 -13.15 -19.59 13.57
CA SER A 45 -12.97 -18.68 14.71
C SER A 45 -13.99 -17.54 14.77
N GLY A 46 -14.93 -17.47 13.82
CA GLY A 46 -15.95 -16.41 13.76
C GLY A 46 -15.41 -15.04 13.33
N ARG A 47 -14.16 -14.95 12.86
CA ARG A 47 -13.52 -13.71 12.38
C ARG A 47 -13.92 -13.36 10.96
N ILE A 48 -14.40 -14.32 10.17
CA ILE A 48 -14.95 -14.12 8.84
C ILE A 48 -16.37 -14.65 8.80
N ARG A 49 -17.27 -13.86 8.20
CA ARG A 49 -18.58 -14.31 7.74
C ARG A 49 -18.59 -14.11 6.23
N LEU A 50 -19.02 -15.13 5.48
CA LEU A 50 -19.14 -15.03 4.04
C LEU A 50 -20.42 -14.27 3.69
N ASP A 51 -20.31 -12.96 3.59
CA ASP A 51 -21.38 -12.03 3.23
C ASP A 51 -20.89 -11.02 2.17
N ASP A 52 -21.80 -10.15 1.72
CA ASP A 52 -21.48 -9.14 0.71
C ASP A 52 -20.36 -8.18 1.17
N GLU A 53 -20.28 -7.88 2.48
CA GLU A 53 -19.21 -7.03 2.99
C GLU A 53 -17.85 -7.71 2.84
N PHE A 54 -17.76 -8.99 3.19
CA PHE A 54 -16.55 -9.79 2.99
C PHE A 54 -16.20 -9.90 1.51
N LEU A 55 -17.15 -10.11 0.60
CA LEU A 55 -16.89 -10.21 -0.83
C LEU A 55 -16.35 -8.91 -1.45
N LEU A 56 -16.56 -7.76 -0.80
CA LEU A 56 -15.96 -6.47 -1.19
C LEU A 56 -14.53 -6.29 -0.67
N THR A 57 -14.10 -7.06 0.33
CA THR A 57 -12.77 -6.89 0.94
C THR A 57 -11.56 -7.08 0.02
N PRO A 58 -11.58 -7.88 -1.07
CA PRO A 58 -10.49 -7.93 -2.06
C PRO A 58 -10.17 -6.55 -2.66
N ILE A 59 -11.16 -5.65 -2.77
CA ILE A 59 -10.96 -4.29 -3.26
C ILE A 59 -10.00 -3.52 -2.33
N PHE A 60 -10.04 -3.82 -1.04
CA PHE A 60 -9.22 -3.16 -0.02
C PHE A 60 -7.83 -3.78 0.15
N ALA A 61 -7.59 -4.99 -0.37
CA ALA A 61 -6.30 -5.69 -0.22
C ALA A 61 -5.11 -4.89 -0.81
N ASN A 62 -5.39 -4.04 -1.80
CA ASN A 62 -4.40 -3.18 -2.44
C ASN A 62 -4.41 -1.73 -1.93
N GLU A 63 -5.23 -1.41 -0.93
CA GLU A 63 -5.25 -0.06 -0.36
C GLU A 63 -3.92 0.31 0.29
N ALA A 64 -3.69 1.60 0.42
CA ALA A 64 -2.46 2.15 1.01
C ALA A 64 -2.33 1.81 2.50
N LYS A 65 -3.46 1.62 3.19
CA LYS A 65 -3.54 1.34 4.63
C LYS A 65 -4.53 0.19 4.85
N VAL A 66 -4.31 -0.59 5.89
CA VAL A 66 -5.30 -1.56 6.37
C VAL A 66 -6.15 -0.90 7.46
N VAL A 67 -7.44 -1.22 7.49
CA VAL A 67 -8.39 -0.83 8.53
C VAL A 67 -8.64 -2.00 9.47
N GLU A 68 -9.01 -1.74 10.73
CA GLU A 68 -9.13 -2.79 11.75
C GLU A 68 -10.14 -3.88 11.37
N LYS A 69 -11.23 -3.53 10.68
CA LYS A 69 -12.20 -4.51 10.18
C LYS A 69 -11.63 -5.53 9.18
N ASN A 70 -10.53 -5.17 8.50
CA ASN A 70 -9.84 -6.02 7.53
C ASN A 70 -8.49 -6.51 8.10
N ASN A 71 -8.29 -6.41 9.41
CA ASN A 71 -7.09 -6.89 10.07
C ASN A 71 -7.31 -8.31 10.60
N TYR A 72 -6.59 -9.28 10.03
CA TYR A 72 -6.68 -10.68 10.43
C TYR A 72 -5.54 -11.12 11.36
N SER A 73 -4.60 -10.24 11.69
CA SER A 73 -3.52 -10.55 12.63
C SER A 73 -4.04 -10.62 14.07
N LYS A 74 -3.45 -11.50 14.88
CA LYS A 74 -3.69 -11.65 16.32
C LYS A 74 -2.72 -10.80 17.15
N HIS A 75 -1.57 -10.41 16.59
CA HIS A 75 -0.50 -9.77 17.34
C HIS A 75 -0.33 -8.28 17.03
N LEU A 76 -0.85 -7.82 15.90
CA LEU A 76 -0.61 -6.48 15.40
C LEU A 76 -1.93 -5.78 15.06
N SER A 77 -2.04 -4.51 15.42
CA SER A 77 -3.15 -3.67 14.98
C SER A 77 -2.99 -3.25 13.52
N ALA A 78 -4.09 -2.83 12.89
CA ALA A 78 -4.08 -2.34 11.52
C ALA A 78 -3.11 -1.16 11.32
N GLY A 79 -3.03 -0.27 12.33
CA GLY A 79 -2.10 0.85 12.34
C GLY A 79 -0.63 0.41 12.41
N GLN A 80 -0.33 -0.63 13.19
CA GLN A 80 1.01 -1.21 13.26
C GLN A 80 1.41 -1.87 11.94
N LEU A 81 0.55 -2.69 11.35
CA LEU A 81 0.79 -3.31 10.04
C LEU A 81 1.04 -2.25 8.96
N THR A 82 0.21 -1.21 8.93
CA THR A 82 0.37 -0.09 8.00
C THR A 82 1.73 0.60 8.20
N ARG A 83 2.11 0.89 9.44
CA ARG A 83 3.42 1.50 9.75
C ARG A 83 4.57 0.62 9.28
N TRP A 84 4.50 -0.69 9.52
CA TRP A 84 5.55 -1.63 9.12
C TRP A 84 5.70 -1.76 7.61
N ARG A 85 4.60 -1.75 6.85
CA ARG A 85 4.64 -1.70 5.39
C ARG A 85 5.45 -0.50 4.89
N TYR A 86 5.10 0.70 5.36
CA TYR A 86 5.80 1.92 4.96
C TYR A 86 7.24 1.97 5.46
N TRP A 87 7.50 1.50 6.68
CA TRP A 87 8.85 1.41 7.22
C TRP A 87 9.74 0.49 6.39
N THR A 88 9.20 -0.63 5.93
CA THR A 88 9.91 -1.59 5.07
C THR A 88 10.20 -0.99 3.70
N LEU A 89 9.20 -0.36 3.08
CA LEU A 89 9.37 0.35 1.80
C LEU A 89 10.41 1.48 1.90
N LEU A 90 10.35 2.27 2.97
CA LEU A 90 11.32 3.34 3.22
C LEU A 90 12.73 2.78 3.29
N ASN A 91 12.96 1.74 4.11
CA ASN A 91 14.27 1.11 4.24
C ASN A 91 14.78 0.53 2.91
N PHE A 92 13.90 -0.10 2.12
CA PHE A 92 14.24 -0.62 0.80
C PHE A 92 14.72 0.49 -0.14
N TYR A 93 13.92 1.55 -0.30
CA TYR A 93 14.24 2.63 -1.22
C TYR A 93 15.42 3.48 -0.74
N THR A 94 15.58 3.69 0.57
CA THR A 94 16.75 4.35 1.14
C THR A 94 18.03 3.60 0.75
N VAL A 95 18.09 2.27 0.94
CA VAL A 95 19.28 1.49 0.56
C VAL A 95 19.45 1.44 -0.97
N SER A 96 18.36 1.30 -1.73
CA SER A 96 18.41 1.25 -3.20
C SER A 96 18.97 2.55 -3.79
N PHE A 97 18.52 3.70 -3.30
CA PHE A 97 18.98 5.01 -3.78
C PHE A 97 20.34 5.40 -3.20
N ALA A 98 20.67 5.02 -1.97
CA ALA A 98 22.01 5.25 -1.41
C ALA A 98 23.08 4.45 -2.16
N THR A 99 22.79 3.21 -2.54
CA THR A 99 23.73 2.38 -3.31
C THR A 99 23.80 2.76 -4.78
N ARG A 100 22.71 3.30 -5.35
CA ARG A 100 22.58 3.58 -6.79
C ARG A 100 21.80 4.87 -7.04
N PRO A 101 22.38 6.06 -6.76
CA PRO A 101 21.67 7.34 -6.76
C PRO A 101 21.08 7.71 -8.13
N TRP A 102 21.67 7.26 -9.25
CA TRP A 102 21.11 7.44 -10.59
C TRP A 102 19.71 6.84 -10.75
N ARG A 103 19.35 5.84 -9.93
CA ARG A 103 17.98 5.27 -9.93
C ARG A 103 16.95 6.27 -9.44
N LEU A 104 17.29 7.12 -8.47
CA LEU A 104 16.37 8.16 -7.99
C LEU A 104 16.10 9.16 -9.12
N VAL A 105 17.16 9.62 -9.79
CA VAL A 105 17.06 10.54 -10.93
C VAL A 105 16.21 9.93 -12.05
N SER A 106 16.48 8.67 -12.41
CA SER A 106 15.72 8.00 -13.47
C SER A 106 14.24 7.84 -13.10
N THR A 107 13.92 7.47 -11.84
CA THR A 107 12.54 7.32 -11.38
C THR A 107 11.78 8.65 -11.43
N VAL A 108 12.41 9.74 -10.97
CA VAL A 108 11.78 11.08 -11.02
C VAL A 108 11.57 11.50 -12.47
N TRP A 109 12.58 11.34 -13.33
CA TRP A 109 12.50 11.69 -14.74
C TRP A 109 11.41 10.91 -15.49
N ASN A 110 11.37 9.59 -15.31
CA ASN A 110 10.38 8.72 -15.93
C ASN A 110 8.96 9.06 -15.46
N SER A 111 8.77 9.31 -14.16
CA SER A 111 7.46 9.68 -13.60
C SER A 111 6.96 11.03 -14.16
N LEU A 112 7.86 12.00 -14.38
CA LEU A 112 7.52 13.28 -15.02
C LEU A 112 7.10 13.08 -16.49
N MET A 113 7.80 12.20 -17.20
CA MET A 113 7.52 11.84 -18.60
C MET A 113 6.33 10.89 -18.76
N GLY A 114 5.67 10.47 -17.67
CA GLY A 114 4.53 9.55 -17.70
C GLY A 114 4.90 8.12 -18.12
N ARG A 115 6.16 7.72 -17.93
CA ARG A 115 6.62 6.35 -18.18
C ARG A 115 6.45 5.52 -16.91
N GLU A 116 5.91 4.31 -17.06
CA GLU A 116 5.67 3.36 -15.97
C GLU A 116 6.60 2.14 -16.07
N THR A 117 7.90 2.38 -15.91
CA THR A 117 8.91 1.30 -15.94
C THR A 117 9.11 0.62 -14.59
N ARG A 118 8.71 1.28 -13.50
CA ARG A 118 8.88 0.82 -12.11
C ARG A 118 7.61 0.98 -11.31
N LYS A 119 7.43 0.14 -10.28
CA LYS A 119 6.24 0.23 -9.40
C LYS A 119 6.16 1.57 -8.67
N LEU A 120 7.29 2.14 -8.28
CA LEU A 120 7.33 3.47 -7.66
C LEU A 120 6.81 4.57 -8.61
N GLU A 121 7.10 4.46 -9.91
CA GLU A 121 6.67 5.42 -10.93
C GLU A 121 5.14 5.40 -11.08
N THR A 122 4.54 4.22 -11.19
CA THR A 122 3.08 4.04 -11.21
C THR A 122 2.43 4.64 -9.96
N TYR A 123 3.01 4.40 -8.77
CA TYR A 123 2.49 4.99 -7.52
C TYR A 123 2.53 6.52 -7.53
N LEU A 124 3.64 7.13 -7.99
CA LEU A 124 3.76 8.59 -8.09
C LEU A 124 2.75 9.19 -9.09
N ILE A 125 2.55 8.53 -10.22
CA ILE A 125 1.57 8.93 -11.24
C ILE A 125 0.15 8.85 -10.66
N ASP A 126 -0.19 7.76 -9.96
CA ASP A 126 -1.49 7.60 -9.30
C ASP A 126 -1.75 8.65 -8.22
N VAL A 127 -0.74 8.95 -7.40
CA VAL A 127 -0.84 10.02 -6.39
C VAL A 127 -1.11 11.35 -7.07
N ARG A 128 -0.36 11.69 -8.13
CA ARG A 128 -0.58 12.92 -8.91
C ARG A 128 -1.98 12.98 -9.50
N ARG A 129 -2.48 11.86 -10.04
CA ARG A 129 -3.83 11.74 -10.61
C ARG A 129 -4.90 11.96 -9.55
N LYS A 130 -4.78 11.31 -8.39
CA LYS A 130 -5.70 11.47 -7.25
C LYS A 130 -5.74 12.90 -6.73
N ILE A 131 -4.58 13.54 -6.58
CA ILE A 131 -4.49 14.96 -6.15
C ILE A 131 -5.23 15.86 -7.15
N ARG A 132 -4.97 15.67 -8.45
CA ARG A 132 -5.64 16.46 -9.51
C ARG A 132 -7.16 16.33 -9.45
N VAL A 133 -7.68 15.12 -9.31
CA VAL A 133 -9.13 14.86 -9.23
C VAL A 133 -9.73 15.49 -7.97
N THR A 134 -9.09 15.34 -6.81
CA THR A 134 -9.57 15.91 -5.55
C THR A 134 -9.60 17.44 -5.61
N VAL A 135 -8.56 18.07 -6.17
CA VAL A 135 -8.51 19.52 -6.36
C VAL A 135 -9.61 19.99 -7.32
N ALA A 136 -9.78 19.32 -8.47
CA ALA A 136 -10.83 19.65 -9.45
C ALA A 136 -12.24 19.57 -8.83
N ARG A 137 -12.53 18.51 -8.06
CA ARG A 137 -13.79 18.36 -7.33
C ARG A 137 -14.00 19.46 -6.30
N ARG A 138 -12.94 19.89 -5.59
CA ARG A 138 -13.02 20.98 -4.60
C ARG A 138 -13.33 22.33 -5.27
N ILE A 139 -12.72 22.62 -6.42
CA ILE A 139 -12.98 23.83 -7.21
C ILE A 139 -14.43 23.84 -7.74
N GLN A 140 -14.92 22.71 -8.27
CA GLN A 140 -16.32 22.59 -8.72
C GLN A 140 -17.31 22.81 -7.58
N ARG A 141 -17.08 22.24 -6.39
CA ARG A 141 -17.93 22.47 -5.21
C ARG A 141 -17.96 23.93 -4.75
N MET A 142 -16.83 24.65 -4.85
CA MET A 142 -16.80 26.08 -4.52
C MET A 142 -17.54 26.92 -5.55
N ARG A 143 -17.41 26.61 -6.85
CA ARG A 143 -18.16 27.30 -7.92
C ARG A 143 -19.68 27.07 -7.82
N GLY A 144 -20.11 25.86 -7.45
CA GLY A 144 -21.54 25.56 -7.28
C GLY A 144 -22.19 26.16 -6.02
N ARG A 145 -21.43 26.55 -4.99
CA ARG A 145 -21.97 27.27 -3.81
C ARG A 145 -22.22 28.75 -4.08
N ASN A 146 -21.46 29.38 -4.97
CA ASN A 146 -21.65 30.80 -5.32
C ASN A 146 -22.83 31.06 -6.27
N THR A 147 -23.35 30.03 -6.95
CA THR A 147 -24.49 30.16 -7.87
C THR A 147 -25.86 30.04 -7.19
N HIS A 148 -25.93 29.65 -5.92
CA HIS A 148 -27.17 29.54 -5.14
C HIS A 148 -27.30 30.60 -4.03
N ALA A 149 -26.36 31.55 -3.97
CA ALA A 149 -26.32 32.62 -2.96
C ALA A 149 -26.62 34.02 -3.56
N ALA A 150 -27.17 34.08 -4.78
CA ALA A 150 -27.56 35.30 -5.48
C ALA A 150 -29.05 35.25 -5.80
#